data_AF-A0A973WMT6-F1
#
_entry.id   AF-A0A973WMT6-F1
#
_cell.length_a   1.000
_cell.length_b   1.000
_cell.length_c   1.000
_cell.angle_alpha   90.00
_cell.angle_beta   90.00
_cell.angle_gamma   90.00
#
_symmetry.space_group_name_H-M   'P 1'
#
loop_
_entity.id
_entity.type
_entity.pdbx_description
1 polymer ?
#
loop_
_entity_poly.entity_id
_entity_poly.type
_entity_poly.pdbx_seq_one_letter_code
_entity_poly.pdbx_strand_id
1 'polypeptide(L)'
;MSSRAGDAGETYRQVLEGLVLRTRDPERRAEREAILTVPPIPRALSYLWRIYDRLRRRKGGNGFALSPIEWQDIDAFLRRTQTDLAPWELEILEMLDDLYLVDYSKLQTEE
;
A
#
# COMPACT_ATOMS: atom_id res chain seq x y z
N MET A 1 6.30 -7.58 6.72
CA MET A 1 5.48 -6.40 7.10
C MET A 1 5.68 -6.11 8.58
N SER A 2 6.69 -5.30 8.90
CA SER A 2 6.99 -4.91 10.28
C SER A 2 5.80 -4.14 10.85
N SER A 3 5.32 -4.56 12.02
CA SER A 3 4.14 -3.98 12.67
C SER A 3 4.39 -2.51 12.97
N ARG A 4 3.74 -1.62 12.19
CA ARG A 4 3.72 -0.16 12.38
C ARG A 4 2.78 0.28 13.52
N ALA A 5 2.23 -0.65 14.29
CA ALA A 5 1.48 -0.38 15.52
C ALA A 5 2.43 -0.39 16.72
N GLY A 6 2.30 0.57 17.64
CA GLY A 6 3.10 0.62 18.86
C GLY A 6 2.84 -0.59 19.76
N ASP A 7 3.83 -0.99 20.57
CA ASP A 7 3.76 -2.17 21.46
C ASP A 7 2.55 -2.18 22.41
N ALA A 8 1.92 -1.01 22.64
CA ALA A 8 0.77 -0.82 23.51
C ALA A 8 -0.60 -0.85 22.80
N GLY A 9 -0.68 -1.30 21.54
CA GLY A 9 -1.93 -1.31 20.77
C GLY A 9 -2.29 0.04 20.14
N GLU A 10 -1.31 0.95 20.08
CA GLU A 10 -1.45 2.26 19.45
C GLU A 10 -1.62 2.12 17.94
N THR A 11 -2.53 2.89 17.36
CA THR A 11 -2.65 3.00 15.91
C THR A 11 -1.42 3.70 15.33
N TYR A 12 -1.07 3.39 14.08
CA TYR A 12 0.06 4.04 13.40
C TYR A 12 -0.06 5.58 13.38
N ARG A 13 -1.29 6.10 13.28
CA ARG A 13 -1.54 7.54 13.34
C ARG A 13 -1.15 8.14 14.70
N GLN A 14 -1.52 7.50 15.81
CA GLN A 14 -1.14 7.95 17.16
C GLN A 14 0.38 7.93 17.35
N VAL A 15 1.03 6.88 16.86
CA VAL A 15 2.50 6.77 16.88
C VAL A 15 3.15 7.93 16.10
N LEU A 16 2.61 8.27 14.91
CA LEU A 16 3.09 9.40 14.10
C LEU A 16 2.85 10.75 14.78
N GLU A 17 1.68 10.96 15.39
CA GLU A 17 1.38 12.18 16.16
C GLU A 17 2.38 12.36 17.31
N GLY A 18 2.67 11.29 18.06
CA GLY A 18 3.70 11.32 19.10
C GLY A 18 5.11 11.57 18.55
N LEU A 19 5.45 11.02 17.38
CA LEU A 19 6.72 11.28 16.70
C LEU A 19 6.87 12.74 16.25
N VAL A 20 5.81 13.36 15.72
CA VAL A 20 5.82 14.79 15.34
C VAL A 20 6.12 15.66 16.55
N LEU A 21 5.45 15.41 17.69
CA LEU A 21 5.63 16.19 18.92
C LEU A 21 7.06 16.17 19.46
N ARG A 22 7.77 15.04 19.33
CA ARG A 22 9.13 14.87 19.89
C ARG A 22 10.27 15.14 18.89
N THR A 23 9.98 15.25 17.60
CA THR A 23 11.01 15.50 16.58
C THR A 23 11.40 16.97 16.57
N ARG A 24 12.69 17.23 16.81
CA ARG A 24 13.25 18.60 16.81
C ARG A 24 13.76 19.05 15.44
N ASP A 25 14.17 18.10 14.62
CA ASP A 25 14.68 18.37 13.27
C ASP A 25 13.53 18.80 12.34
N PRO A 26 13.58 20.01 11.75
CA PRO A 26 12.48 20.56 10.97
C PRO A 26 12.14 19.73 9.72
N GLU A 27 13.14 19.18 9.02
CA GLU A 27 12.90 18.39 7.79
C GLU A 27 12.16 17.10 8.12
N ARG A 28 12.70 16.30 9.05
CA ARG A 28 12.06 15.07 9.53
C ARG A 28 10.70 15.30 10.19
N ARG A 29 10.44 16.48 10.74
CA ARG A 29 9.13 16.84 11.28
C ARG A 29 8.13 17.07 10.14
N ALA A 30 8.51 17.85 9.13
CA ALA A 30 7.69 18.13 7.96
C ALA A 30 7.29 16.85 7.21
N GLU A 31 8.23 15.90 7.05
CA GLU A 31 7.94 14.58 6.46
C GLU A 31 6.82 13.83 7.21
N ARG A 32 6.86 13.83 8.54
CA ARG A 32 5.86 13.13 9.35
C ARG A 32 4.51 13.85 9.36
N GLU A 33 4.53 15.18 9.38
CA GLU A 33 3.32 16.00 9.24
C GLU A 33 2.67 15.75 7.87
N ALA A 34 3.45 15.65 6.80
CA ALA A 34 2.95 15.30 5.48
C ALA A 34 2.20 13.95 5.48
N ILE A 35 2.74 12.92 6.15
CA ILE A 35 2.05 11.62 6.28
C ILE A 35 0.71 11.77 7.03
N LEU A 36 0.65 12.59 8.09
CA LEU A 36 -0.59 12.83 8.85
C LEU A 36 -1.67 13.58 8.07
N THR A 37 -1.25 14.39 7.08
CA THR A 37 -2.16 15.13 6.19
C THR A 37 -2.74 14.29 5.07
N VAL A 38 -2.21 13.09 4.81
CA VAL A 38 -2.79 12.17 3.83
C VAL A 38 -4.24 11.87 4.24
N PRO A 39 -5.23 12.11 3.36
CA PRO A 39 -6.62 11.86 3.69
C PRO A 39 -6.84 10.35 3.92
N PRO A 40 -7.81 9.98 4.76
CA PRO A 40 -8.17 8.58 4.91
C PRO A 40 -8.64 8.02 3.57
N ILE A 41 -8.42 6.72 3.35
CA ILE A 41 -8.91 6.03 2.14
C ILE A 41 -10.43 6.24 2.05
N PRO A 42 -10.95 6.74 0.92
CA PRO A 42 -12.38 6.89 0.73
C PRO A 42 -13.07 5.55 0.96
N ARG A 43 -14.04 5.51 1.88
CA ARG A 43 -14.73 4.26 2.26
C ARG A 43 -15.29 3.51 1.05
N ALA A 44 -15.82 4.26 0.07
CA ALA A 44 -16.34 3.73 -1.17
C ALA A 44 -15.28 2.90 -1.93
N LEU A 45 -14.00 3.28 -1.90
CA LEU A 45 -12.91 2.61 -2.63
C LEU A 45 -12.18 1.55 -1.79
N SER A 46 -12.61 1.32 -0.55
CA SER A 46 -11.93 0.37 0.35
C SER A 46 -11.93 -1.08 -0.16
N TYR A 47 -12.89 -1.47 -1.00
CA TYR A 47 -12.90 -2.80 -1.61
C TYR A 47 -11.81 -2.97 -2.67
N LEU A 48 -11.47 -1.93 -3.44
CA LEU A 48 -10.37 -1.98 -4.42
C LEU A 48 -9.04 -2.25 -3.72
N TRP A 49 -8.78 -1.58 -2.60
CA TRP A 49 -7.61 -1.85 -1.77
C TRP A 49 -7.57 -3.31 -1.29
N ARG A 50 -8.72 -3.86 -0.86
CA ARG A 50 -8.82 -5.26 -0.43
C ARG A 50 -8.62 -6.24 -1.59
N ILE A 51 -9.07 -5.92 -2.80
CA ILE A 51 -8.84 -6.73 -4.00
C ILE A 51 -7.35 -6.70 -4.34
N TYR A 52 -6.75 -5.52 -4.43
CA TYR A 52 -5.32 -5.33 -4.68
C TYR A 52 -4.47 -6.13 -3.70
N ASP A 53 -4.68 -5.95 -2.39
CA ASP A 53 -3.93 -6.66 -1.35
C ASP A 53 -4.08 -8.19 -1.47
N ARG A 54 -5.26 -8.69 -1.83
CA ARG A 54 -5.46 -10.14 -2.07
C ARG A 54 -4.70 -10.65 -3.29
N LEU A 55 -4.66 -9.89 -4.38
CA LEU A 55 -3.90 -10.22 -5.58
C LEU A 55 -2.41 -10.19 -5.28
N ARG A 56 -1.92 -9.07 -4.74
CA ARG A 56 -0.49 -8.82 -4.49
C ARG A 56 0.14 -9.82 -3.55
N ARG A 57 -0.58 -10.24 -2.49
CA ARG A 57 -0.11 -11.28 -1.55
C ARG A 57 0.06 -12.66 -2.18
N ARG A 58 -0.61 -12.93 -3.30
CA ARG A 58 -0.53 -14.22 -4.02
C ARG A 58 0.44 -14.16 -5.19
N LYS A 59 0.61 -12.98 -5.80
CA LYS A 59 1.56 -12.79 -6.88
C LYS A 59 2.97 -12.89 -6.31
N GLY A 60 3.64 -13.99 -6.63
CA GLY A 60 5.03 -14.24 -6.27
C GLY A 60 6.01 -13.29 -6.97
N GLY A 61 7.28 -13.48 -6.66
CA GLY A 61 8.39 -12.86 -7.38
C GLY A 61 9.29 -13.91 -8.00
N ASN A 62 10.20 -13.48 -8.88
CA ASN A 62 11.13 -14.34 -9.60
C ASN A 62 12.43 -14.57 -8.80
N GLY A 63 12.38 -14.52 -7.47
CA GLY A 63 13.54 -14.66 -6.57
C GLY A 63 14.43 -13.40 -6.46
N PHE A 64 14.46 -12.55 -7.48
CA PHE A 64 15.27 -11.30 -7.49
C PHE A 64 14.44 -10.03 -7.37
N ALA A 65 13.18 -10.07 -7.78
CA ALA A 65 12.26 -8.95 -7.72
C ALA A 65 10.81 -9.45 -7.67
N LEU A 66 9.91 -8.56 -7.25
CA LEU A 66 8.48 -8.79 -7.37
C LEU A 66 8.06 -8.69 -8.84
N SER A 67 7.19 -9.60 -9.26
CA SER A 67 6.59 -9.55 -10.60
C SER A 67 5.33 -8.67 -10.57
N PRO A 68 5.07 -7.87 -11.61
CA PRO A 68 3.85 -7.08 -11.71
C PRO A 68 2.62 -7.98 -11.80
N ILE A 69 1.49 -7.49 -11.30
CA ILE A 69 0.19 -8.12 -11.50
C ILE A 69 -0.15 -8.05 -12.98
N GLU A 70 -0.42 -9.19 -13.60
CA GLU A 70 -0.70 -9.30 -15.02
C GLU A 70 -2.20 -9.48 -15.24
N TRP A 71 -2.66 -9.19 -16.45
CA TRP A 71 -4.06 -9.38 -16.88
C TRP A 71 -4.59 -10.80 -16.57
N GLN A 72 -3.73 -11.81 -16.65
CA GLN A 72 -4.08 -13.19 -16.34
C GLN A 72 -4.40 -13.40 -14.85
N ASP A 73 -3.71 -12.70 -13.94
CA ASP A 73 -3.98 -12.76 -12.51
C ASP A 73 -5.34 -12.12 -12.19
N ILE A 74 -5.60 -10.97 -12.83
CA ILE A 74 -6.84 -10.23 -12.68
C ILE A 74 -8.01 -11.04 -13.23
N ASP A 75 -7.93 -11.53 -14.47
CA ASP A 75 -8.97 -12.37 -15.09
C ASP A 75 -9.25 -13.63 -14.26
N ALA A 76 -8.21 -14.31 -13.77
CA ALA A 76 -8.36 -15.46 -12.88
C ALA A 76 -9.07 -15.09 -11.57
N PHE A 77 -8.75 -13.93 -10.99
CA PHE A 77 -9.39 -13.45 -9.77
C PHE A 77 -10.87 -13.10 -9.99
N LEU A 78 -11.20 -12.34 -11.04
CA LEU A 78 -12.56 -11.95 -11.37
C LEU A 78 -13.44 -13.18 -11.59
N ARG A 79 -12.96 -14.15 -12.38
CA ARG A 79 -13.66 -15.42 -12.60
C ARG A 79 -13.87 -16.22 -11.32
N ARG A 80 -12.86 -16.35 -10.45
CA ARG A 80 -12.99 -17.17 -9.22
C ARG A 80 -13.84 -16.52 -8.15
N THR A 81 -13.88 -15.19 -8.12
CA THR A 81 -14.65 -14.44 -7.12
C THR A 81 -16.02 -14.01 -7.61
N GLN A 82 -16.29 -14.19 -8.92
CA GLN A 82 -17.48 -13.66 -9.59
C GLN A 82 -17.64 -12.16 -9.33
N THR A 83 -16.50 -11.45 -9.30
CA THR A 83 -16.45 -10.00 -9.17
C THR A 83 -16.39 -9.43 -10.58
N ASP A 84 -17.17 -8.37 -10.83
CA ASP A 84 -17.06 -7.57 -12.03
C ASP A 84 -16.39 -6.24 -11.66
N LEU A 85 -15.47 -5.78 -12.50
CA LEU A 85 -14.78 -4.52 -12.32
C LEU A 85 -14.99 -3.62 -13.53
N ALA A 86 -15.36 -2.37 -13.26
CA ALA A 86 -15.40 -1.33 -14.28
C ALA A 86 -13.99 -0.98 -14.77
N PRO A 87 -13.85 -0.43 -15.99
CA PRO A 87 -12.53 -0.07 -16.54
C PRO A 87 -11.69 0.82 -15.62
N TRP A 88 -12.29 1.85 -15.00
CA TRP A 88 -11.58 2.75 -14.08
C TRP A 88 -11.15 2.06 -12.78
N GLU A 89 -11.83 0.98 -12.37
CA GLU A 89 -11.44 0.21 -11.19
C GLU A 89 -10.20 -0.64 -11.48
N LEU A 90 -10.12 -1.20 -12.71
CA LEU A 90 -8.93 -1.89 -13.20
C LEU A 90 -7.73 -0.94 -13.25
N GLU A 91 -7.92 0.25 -13.82
CA GLU A 91 -6.88 1.29 -13.87
C GLU A 91 -6.34 1.62 -12.46
N ILE A 92 -7.22 1.72 -11.46
CA ILE A 92 -6.80 1.94 -10.08
C ILE A 92 -5.94 0.78 -9.57
N LEU A 93 -6.29 -0.48 -9.86
CA LEU A 93 -5.50 -1.64 -9.43
C LEU A 93 -4.10 -1.64 -10.08
N GLU A 94 -4.01 -1.28 -11.36
CA GLU A 94 -2.74 -1.16 -12.09
C GLU A 94 -1.87 -0.05 -11.48
N MET A 95 -2.45 1.14 -11.25
CA MET A 95 -1.74 2.25 -10.61
C MET A 95 -1.24 1.90 -9.22
N LEU A 96 -2.02 1.15 -8.43
CA LEU A 96 -1.61 0.70 -7.10
C LEU A 96 -0.42 -0.26 -7.19
N ASP A 97 -0.39 -1.16 -8.17
CA ASP A 97 0.73 -2.08 -8.36
C ASP A 97 2.01 -1.35 -8.78
N ASP A 98 1.90 -0.44 -9.74
CA ASP A 98 3.03 0.38 -10.20
C ASP A 98 3.65 1.18 -9.05
N LEU A 99 2.82 1.86 -8.26
CA LEU A 99 3.28 2.62 -7.09
C LEU A 99 3.99 1.73 -6.06
N TYR A 100 3.44 0.55 -5.81
CA TYR A 100 4.02 -0.40 -4.86
C TYR A 100 5.36 -0.96 -5.35
N LEU A 101 5.48 -1.31 -6.63
CA LEU A 101 6.73 -1.82 -7.21
C LEU A 101 7.84 -0.75 -7.18
N VAL A 102 7.51 0.51 -7.47
CA VAL A 102 8.44 1.64 -7.37
C VAL A 102 8.95 1.80 -5.93
N ASP A 103 8.05 1.77 -4.94
CA ASP A 103 8.43 1.91 -3.53
C ASP A 103 9.25 0.72 -3.03
N TYR A 104 8.87 -0.49 -3.42
CA TYR A 104 9.58 -1.72 -3.08
C TYR A 104 11.01 -1.74 -3.62
N SER A 105 11.21 -1.27 -4.86
CA SER A 105 12.53 -1.18 -5.49
C SER A 105 13.46 -0.21 -4.76
N LYS A 106 12.93 0.92 -4.28
CA LYS A 106 13.70 1.89 -3.48
C LYS A 106 14.19 1.27 -2.17
N LEU A 107 13.30 0.57 -1.46
CA LEU A 107 13.65 -0.11 -0.21
C LEU A 107 14.76 -1.16 -0.38
N GLN A 108 14.77 -1.89 -1.50
CA GLN A 108 15.83 -2.87 -1.79
C GLN A 108 17.17 -2.24 -2.18
N THR A 109 17.17 -0.99 -2.64
CA THR A 109 18.41 -0.27 -3.00
C THR A 109 19.07 0.37 -1.77
N GLU A 110 18.29 0.63 -0.72
CA GLU A 110 18.73 1.28 0.52
C GLU A 110 19.23 0.29 1.60
N GLU A 111 18.98 -1.02 1.43
CA GLU A 111 19.54 -2.12 2.25
C GLU A 111 20.88 -2.65 1.70
#